data_AF-A0A2M7YL54-F1
#
_entry.id   AF-A0A2M7YL54-F1
#
_cell.length_a   1.000
_cell.length_b   1.000
_cell.length_c   1.000
_cell.angle_alpha   90.00
_cell.angle_beta   90.00
_cell.angle_gamma   90.00
#
_symmetry.space_group_name_H-M   'P 1'
#
loop_
_entity.id
_entity.type
_entity.pdbx_description
1 polymer ?
#
loop_
_entity_poly.entity_id
_entity_poly.type
_entity_poly.pdbx_seq_one_letter_code
_entity_poly.pdbx_strand_id
1 'polypeptide(L)'
;IDLAKKLNCDTMAFFVASPYPGTEFYQIAKQKGYFRPDVTWKDFTLVSNNLPPLNLPGLPAEKILYWQKRAYREYYLRPKYILQKLFGLRNKVDLLNLYNGAKLFLRLEK
;
A
#
# COMPACT_ATOMS: atom_id res chain seq x y z
N ILE A 1 3.42 1.47 -12.67
CA ILE A 1 3.73 2.49 -11.63
C ILE A 1 4.23 3.82 -12.25
N ASP A 2 4.36 3.89 -13.56
CA ASP A 2 5.13 4.94 -14.24
C ASP A 2 4.48 6.32 -14.17
N LEU A 3 3.14 6.37 -14.21
CA LEU A 3 2.41 7.63 -14.00
C LEU A 3 2.74 8.23 -12.63
N ALA A 4 2.68 7.43 -11.56
CA ALA A 4 3.03 7.89 -10.21
C ALA A 4 4.48 8.42 -10.20
N LYS A 5 5.42 7.66 -10.78
CA LYS A 5 6.82 8.08 -10.86
C LYS A 5 7.00 9.42 -11.61
N LYS A 6 6.25 9.63 -12.70
CA LYS A 6 6.26 10.86 -13.50
C LYS A 6 5.70 12.06 -12.73
N LEU A 7 4.58 11.88 -12.03
CA LEU A 7 3.95 12.93 -11.23
C LEU A 7 4.82 13.39 -10.06
N ASN A 8 5.61 12.48 -9.48
CA ASN A 8 6.59 12.80 -8.45
C ASN A 8 6.00 13.59 -7.25
N CYS A 9 4.85 13.14 -6.77
CA CYS A 9 4.18 13.70 -5.59
C CYS A 9 5.04 13.58 -4.32
N ASP A 10 4.85 14.52 -3.41
CA ASP A 10 5.50 14.51 -2.09
C ASP A 10 5.18 13.29 -1.25
N THR A 11 3.94 12.80 -1.38
CA THR A 11 3.45 11.60 -0.72
C THR A 11 2.62 10.83 -1.74
N MET A 12 2.76 9.51 -1.75
CA MET A 12 2.05 8.61 -2.65
C MET A 12 1.52 7.39 -1.89
N ALA A 13 0.25 7.07 -2.09
CA ALA A 13 -0.37 5.89 -1.49
C ALA A 13 -0.83 4.93 -2.59
N PHE A 14 -0.62 3.64 -2.36
CA PHE A 14 -1.09 2.57 -3.24
C PHE A 14 -2.04 1.70 -2.42
N PHE A 15 -3.31 1.72 -2.77
CA PHE A 15 -4.33 0.94 -2.08
C PHE A 15 -4.75 -0.26 -2.92
N VAL A 16 -4.98 -1.37 -2.22
CA VAL A 16 -5.67 -2.53 -2.77
C VAL A 16 -7.17 -2.28 -2.63
N ALA A 17 -7.94 -2.59 -3.66
CA ALA A 17 -9.39 -2.52 -3.58
C ALA A 17 -9.89 -3.52 -2.52
N SER A 18 -10.53 -3.00 -1.47
CA SER A 18 -11.08 -3.80 -0.37
C SER A 18 -12.61 -3.80 -0.42
N PRO A 19 -13.24 -4.98 -0.37
CA PRO A 19 -14.70 -5.14 -0.39
C PRO A 19 -15.29 -4.80 0.99
N TYR A 20 -15.53 -3.54 1.31
CA TYR A 20 -16.10 -3.19 2.62
C TYR A 20 -17.58 -3.61 2.75
N PRO A 21 -18.03 -4.12 3.91
CA PRO A 21 -19.44 -4.48 4.10
C PRO A 21 -20.39 -3.33 3.75
N GLY A 22 -21.47 -3.65 3.03
CA GLY A 22 -22.44 -2.67 2.52
C GLY A 22 -22.09 -2.09 1.14
N THR A 23 -20.90 -2.36 0.59
CA THR A 23 -20.56 -1.98 -0.79
C THR A 23 -21.03 -3.02 -1.81
N GLU A 24 -21.28 -2.58 -3.04
CA GLU A 24 -21.54 -3.50 -4.16
C GLU A 24 -20.39 -4.50 -4.35
N PHE A 25 -19.15 -4.04 -4.19
CA PHE A 25 -17.97 -4.89 -4.31
C PHE A 25 -17.96 -6.03 -3.29
N TYR A 26 -18.45 -5.79 -2.06
CA TYR A 26 -18.64 -6.83 -1.06
C TYR A 26 -19.66 -7.89 -1.48
N GLN A 27 -20.78 -7.46 -2.07
CA GLN A 27 -21.80 -8.40 -2.56
C GLN A 27 -21.25 -9.28 -3.69
N ILE A 28 -20.53 -8.69 -4.65
CA ILE A 28 -19.89 -9.42 -5.74
C ILE A 28 -18.88 -10.43 -5.19
N ALA A 29 -18.01 -10.01 -4.28
CA ALA A 29 -17.01 -10.88 -3.67
C ALA A 29 -17.65 -12.04 -2.90
N LYS A 30 -18.76 -11.79 -2.20
CA LYS A 30 -19.51 -12.80 -1.46
C LYS A 30 -20.18 -13.81 -2.40
N GLN A 31 -20.88 -13.32 -3.42
CA GLN A 31 -21.59 -14.16 -4.40
C GLN A 31 -20.63 -15.06 -5.18
N LYS A 32 -19.43 -14.56 -5.50
CA LYS A 32 -18.43 -15.31 -6.24
C LYS A 32 -17.49 -16.15 -5.37
N GLY A 33 -17.67 -16.13 -4.04
CA GLY A 33 -16.82 -16.90 -3.12
C GLY A 33 -15.36 -16.45 -3.10
N TYR A 34 -15.08 -15.16 -3.32
CA TYR A 34 -13.71 -14.64 -3.41
C TYR A 34 -13.07 -14.37 -2.05
N PHE A 35 -13.83 -14.37 -0.97
CA PHE A 35 -13.26 -14.17 0.36
C PHE A 35 -12.32 -15.31 0.74
N ARG A 36 -11.17 -14.97 1.34
CA ARG A 36 -10.32 -15.95 1.99
C ARG A 36 -11.08 -16.58 3.18
N PRO A 37 -10.88 -17.88 3.45
CA PRO A 37 -11.60 -18.59 4.52
C PRO A 37 -11.38 -17.97 5.91
N ASP A 38 -10.17 -17.49 6.20
CA ASP A 38 -9.79 -16.95 7.52
C ASP A 38 -9.77 -15.42 7.57
N VAL A 39 -10.62 -14.76 6.77
CA VAL A 39 -10.64 -13.29 6.70
C VAL A 39 -11.14 -12.68 8.01
N THR A 40 -10.37 -11.72 8.54
CA THR A 40 -10.74 -10.94 9.72
C THR A 40 -10.89 -9.47 9.40
N TRP A 41 -11.50 -8.69 10.29
CA TRP A 41 -11.58 -7.23 10.15
C TRP A 41 -10.23 -6.54 9.94
N LYS A 42 -9.14 -7.12 10.47
CA LYS A 42 -7.78 -6.59 10.31
C LYS A 42 -7.27 -6.68 8.86
N ASP A 43 -7.82 -7.59 8.06
CA ASP A 43 -7.40 -7.79 6.67
C ASP A 43 -7.97 -6.71 5.73
N PHE A 44 -8.97 -5.95 6.18
CA PHE A 44 -9.53 -4.82 5.43
C PHE A 44 -8.71 -3.52 5.59
N THR A 45 -7.56 -3.60 6.24
CA THR A 45 -6.66 -2.46 6.44
C THR A 45 -6.01 -2.05 5.12
N LEU A 46 -6.16 -0.78 4.72
CA LEU A 46 -5.68 -0.26 3.43
C LEU A 46 -4.16 -0.39 3.22
N VAL A 47 -3.38 -0.26 4.30
CA VAL A 47 -1.92 -0.30 4.29
C VAL A 47 -1.45 -1.13 5.47
N SER A 48 -1.12 -2.40 5.23
CA SER A 48 -0.63 -3.32 6.24
C SER A 48 0.17 -4.46 5.60
N ASN A 49 0.76 -5.32 6.43
CA ASN A 49 1.37 -6.58 5.99
C ASN A 49 0.39 -7.75 5.96
N ASN A 50 -0.88 -7.51 6.32
CA ASN A 50 -1.89 -8.54 6.29
C ASN A 50 -2.22 -8.88 4.84
N LEU A 51 -2.60 -10.14 4.61
CA LEU A 51 -3.09 -10.55 3.30
C LEU A 51 -4.42 -9.85 3.01
N PRO A 52 -4.61 -9.27 1.81
CA PRO A 52 -5.90 -8.73 1.39
C PRO A 52 -7.04 -9.74 1.59
N PRO A 53 -8.29 -9.29 1.79
CA PRO A 53 -9.39 -10.18 2.14
C PRO A 53 -9.83 -11.13 1.02
N LEU A 54 -9.32 -10.95 -0.21
CA LEU A 54 -9.78 -11.62 -1.42
C LEU A 54 -8.72 -12.51 -2.06
N ASN A 55 -9.16 -13.69 -2.50
CA ASN A 55 -8.50 -14.53 -3.50
C ASN A 55 -9.29 -14.47 -4.81
N LEU A 56 -8.73 -13.81 -5.81
CA LEU A 56 -9.33 -13.70 -7.14
C LEU A 56 -8.79 -14.79 -8.07
N PRO A 57 -9.58 -15.22 -9.09
CA PRO A 57 -9.09 -16.15 -10.10
C PRO A 57 -7.81 -15.64 -10.78
N GLY A 58 -6.72 -16.40 -10.69
CA GLY A 58 -5.40 -16.04 -11.25
C GLY A 58 -4.65 -14.92 -10.52
N LEU A 59 -5.22 -14.38 -9.43
CA LEU A 59 -4.67 -13.29 -8.65
C LEU A 59 -4.92 -13.53 -7.14
N PRO A 60 -4.11 -14.40 -6.51
CA PRO A 60 -4.23 -14.70 -5.09
C PRO A 60 -3.76 -13.51 -4.23
N ALA A 61 -4.21 -13.46 -2.97
CA ALA A 61 -3.98 -12.34 -2.05
C ALA A 61 -2.48 -12.01 -1.89
N GLU A 62 -1.62 -13.01 -1.87
CA GLU A 62 -0.16 -12.87 -1.76
C GLU A 62 0.41 -12.08 -2.95
N LYS A 63 -0.10 -12.37 -4.16
CA LYS A 63 0.32 -11.69 -5.39
C LYS A 63 -0.15 -10.24 -5.38
N ILE A 64 -1.35 -9.97 -4.88
CA ILE A 64 -1.88 -8.60 -4.70
C ILE A 64 -1.00 -7.81 -3.74
N LEU A 65 -0.71 -8.37 -2.56
CA LEU A 65 0.16 -7.74 -1.55
C LEU A 65 1.57 -7.52 -2.08
N TYR A 66 2.13 -8.49 -2.80
CA TYR A 66 3.44 -8.36 -3.46
C TYR A 66 3.49 -7.15 -4.38
N TRP A 67 2.48 -6.98 -5.25
CA TRP A 67 2.44 -5.84 -6.18
C TRP A 67 2.26 -4.51 -5.46
N GLN A 68 1.47 -4.45 -4.39
CA GLN A 68 1.36 -3.26 -3.55
C GLN A 68 2.70 -2.89 -2.91
N LYS A 69 3.38 -3.85 -2.24
CA LYS A 69 4.70 -3.63 -1.64
C LYS A 69 5.73 -3.20 -2.69
N ARG A 70 5.76 -3.87 -3.84
CA ARG A 70 6.63 -3.52 -4.96
C ARG A 70 6.38 -2.09 -5.47
N ALA A 71 5.13 -1.66 -5.57
CA ALA A 71 4.79 -0.29 -5.96
C ALA A 71 5.36 0.74 -4.97
N TYR A 72 5.25 0.48 -3.66
CA TYR A 72 5.86 1.31 -2.63
C TYR A 72 7.40 1.36 -2.75
N ARG A 73 8.07 0.21 -2.88
CA ARG A 73 9.54 0.15 -3.08
C ARG A 73 9.97 0.95 -4.30
N GLU A 74 9.35 0.66 -5.44
CA GLU A 74 9.70 1.29 -6.71
C GLU A 74 9.44 2.80 -6.72
N TYR A 75 8.55 3.31 -5.87
CA TYR A 75 8.28 4.73 -5.75
C TYR A 75 9.22 5.43 -4.75
N TYR A 76 9.32 4.90 -3.53
CA TYR A 76 10.00 5.57 -2.42
C TYR A 76 11.53 5.36 -2.41
N LEU A 77 12.03 4.27 -3.01
CA LEU A 77 13.47 4.01 -3.12
C LEU A 77 14.12 4.68 -4.34
N ARG A 78 13.40 5.53 -5.07
CA ARG A 78 13.95 6.23 -6.23
C ARG A 78 14.99 7.25 -5.77
N PRO A 79 16.20 7.28 -6.37
CA PRO A 79 17.24 8.25 -6.01
C PRO A 79 16.73 9.69 -6.05
N LYS A 80 15.96 10.06 -7.09
CA LYS A 80 15.36 11.39 -7.24
C LYS A 80 14.46 11.77 -6.05
N TYR A 81 13.60 10.85 -5.60
CA TYR A 81 12.69 11.10 -4.49
C TYR A 81 13.46 11.28 -3.18
N ILE A 82 14.44 10.41 -2.92
CA ILE A 82 15.30 10.47 -1.73
C ILE A 82 16.05 11.80 -1.68
N LEU A 83 16.72 12.18 -2.77
CA LEU A 83 17.47 13.44 -2.85
C LEU A 83 16.56 14.65 -2.62
N GLN A 84 15.38 14.68 -3.24
CA GLN A 84 14.41 15.76 -3.03
C GLN A 84 13.96 15.87 -1.57
N LYS A 85 13.70 14.74 -0.90
CA LYS A 85 13.34 14.76 0.53
C LYS A 85 14.49 15.22 1.41
N LEU A 86 15.73 14.83 1.11
CA LEU A 86 16.90 15.26 1.88
C LEU A 86 17.20 16.75 1.72
N PHE A 87 17.20 17.28 0.49
CA PHE A 87 17.44 18.70 0.24
C PHE A 87 16.25 19.60 0.62
N GLY A 88 15.07 19.03 0.79
CA GLY A 88 13.86 19.75 1.22
C GLY A 88 13.75 19.97 2.73
N LEU A 89 14.63 19.39 3.55
CA LEU A 89 14.58 19.52 5.01
C LEU A 89 14.95 20.95 5.43
N ARG A 90 14.04 21.65 6.11
CA ARG A 90 14.27 23.03 6.59
C ARG A 90 14.23 23.15 8.11
N ASN A 91 13.52 22.26 8.78
CA ASN A 91 13.32 22.33 10.23
C ASN A 91 13.31 20.95 10.89
N LYS A 92 13.29 20.93 12.23
CA LYS A 92 13.26 19.69 13.03
C LYS A 92 12.00 18.85 12.79
N VAL A 93 10.89 19.47 12.41
CA VAL A 93 9.62 18.79 12.12
C VAL A 93 9.74 17.98 10.83
N ASP A 94 10.39 18.52 9.80
CA ASP A 94 10.64 17.83 8.53
C ASP A 94 11.48 16.56 8.75
N LEU A 95 12.52 16.68 9.59
CA LEU A 95 13.37 15.54 9.95
C LEU A 95 12.59 14.46 10.70
N LEU A 96 11.73 14.86 11.65
CA LEU A 96 10.87 13.95 12.39
C LEU A 96 9.87 13.25 11.46
N ASN A 97 9.27 13.99 10.52
CA ASN A 97 8.35 13.45 9.53
C ASN A 97 9.04 12.45 8.60
N LEU A 98 10.25 12.75 8.13
CA LEU A 98 11.05 11.85 7.31
C LEU A 98 11.38 10.56 8.07
N TYR A 99 11.80 10.67 9.34
CA TYR A 99 12.07 9.52 10.19
C TYR A 99 10.81 8.66 10.41
N ASN A 100 9.67 9.27 10.73
CA ASN A 100 8.41 8.55 10.91
C ASN A 100 7.95 7.85 9.63
N GLY A 101 8.12 8.51 8.47
CA GLY A 101 7.84 7.93 7.16
C GLY A 101 8.75 6.73 6.86
N ALA A 102 10.06 6.87 7.10
CA ALA A 102 11.02 5.78 6.93
C ALA A 102 10.73 4.60 7.87
N LYS A 103 10.39 4.87 9.14
CA LYS A 103 9.98 3.85 10.11
C LYS A 103 8.72 3.12 9.68
N LEU A 104 7.72 3.84 9.15
CA LEU A 104 6.50 3.23 8.62
C LEU A 104 6.82 2.36 7.40
N PHE A 105 7.64 2.85 6.47
CA PHE A 105 8.07 2.09 5.29
C PHE A 105 8.75 0.79 5.70
N LEU A 106 9.71 0.83 6.63
CA LEU A 106 10.38 -0.37 7.14
C LEU A 106 9.43 -1.35 7.84
N ARG A 107 8.41 -0.83 8.54
CA ARG A 107 7.37 -1.68 9.15
C ARG A 107 6.55 -2.41 8.10
N LEU A 108 6.24 -1.77 6.97
CA LEU A 108 5.48 -2.35 5.86
C LEU A 108 6.33 -3.28 4.97
N GLU A 109 7.65 -3.19 5.07
CA GLU A 109 8.57 -4.08 4.36
C GLU A 109 8.78 -5.42 5.08
N LYS A 110 8.76 -5.40 6.41
CA LYS A 110 8.73 -6.61 7.25
C LYS A 110 7.48 -7.45 7.00
#